data_AF-A0A7R9LFS4-F1
#
_entry.id   AF-A0A7R9LFS4-F1
#
_cell.length_a   1.000
_cell.length_b   1.000
_cell.length_c   1.000
_cell.angle_alpha   90.00
_cell.angle_beta   90.00
_cell.angle_gamma   90.00
#
_symmetry.space_group_name_H-M   'P 1'
#
loop_
_entity.id
_entity.type
_entity.pdbx_description
1 polymer ?
#
loop_
_entity_poly.entity_id
_entity_poly.type
_entity_poly.pdbx_seq_one_letter_code
_entity_poly.pdbx_strand_id
1 'polypeptide(L)'
;VPIITKPVVKSSLFHPPFLFTPTLNASANCPRTFKKAKNIVGVIGPASSTVTIQVQNLLQLFNIPQVGYSATSRDLSIKSYYKYFLRVVPSDLLQARVM
;
A
#
# COMPACT_ATOMS: atom_id res chain seq x y z
N VAL A 1 10.30 -63.32 26.67
CA VAL A 1 9.13 -62.57 26.16
C VAL A 1 9.65 -61.51 25.18
N PRO A 2 9.54 -61.75 23.86
CA PRO A 2 9.91 -60.79 22.81
C PRO A 2 8.67 -60.04 22.27
N ILE A 3 8.89 -59.20 21.24
CA ILE A 3 7.96 -58.48 20.34
C ILE A 3 7.93 -56.96 20.67
N ILE A 4 8.68 -56.08 20.00
CA ILE A 4 8.75 -55.70 18.56
C ILE A 4 7.52 -54.92 18.07
N THR A 5 7.85 -53.81 17.36
CA THR A 5 7.12 -53.06 16.33
C THR A 5 6.09 -52.00 16.71
N LYS A 6 6.47 -50.74 16.40
CA LYS A 6 5.58 -49.69 15.91
C LYS A 6 4.69 -50.25 14.78
N PRO A 7 3.41 -49.89 14.74
CA PRO A 7 3.02 -49.00 13.65
C PRO A 7 1.89 -48.04 14.05
N VAL A 8 1.72 -46.98 13.27
CA VAL A 8 0.43 -46.49 12.73
C VAL A 8 0.73 -45.12 12.12
N VAL A 9 1.14 -45.21 10.85
CA VAL A 9 0.73 -44.37 9.72
C VAL A 9 -0.15 -43.18 10.13
N LYS A 10 0.43 -41.98 10.20
CA LYS A 10 -0.33 -40.73 10.21
C LYS A 10 -0.67 -40.35 8.77
N SER A 11 -1.56 -41.12 8.16
CA SER A 11 -2.24 -40.78 6.92
C SER A 11 -3.48 -39.97 7.28
N SER A 12 -3.31 -38.66 7.42
CA SER A 12 -4.44 -37.74 7.45
C SER A 12 -4.15 -36.58 6.52
N LEU A 13 -4.46 -36.85 5.24
CA LEU A 13 -5.23 -35.94 4.40
C LEU A 13 -4.71 -34.49 4.40
N PHE A 14 -3.64 -34.31 3.64
CA PHE A 14 -3.29 -33.03 3.04
C PHE A 14 -4.42 -32.66 2.07
N HIS A 15 -5.44 -31.95 2.56
CA HIS A 15 -6.38 -31.22 1.73
C HIS A 15 -5.88 -29.78 1.57
N PRO A 16 -5.34 -29.37 0.42
CA PRO A 16 -5.27 -27.97 0.09
C PRO A 16 -6.68 -27.49 -0.34
N PRO A 17 -7.32 -26.53 0.33
CA PRO A 17 -8.41 -25.78 -0.29
C PRO A 17 -7.79 -24.71 -1.22
N PHE A 18 -7.09 -25.16 -2.26
CA PHE A 18 -6.55 -24.28 -3.31
C PHE A 18 -7.11 -24.69 -4.66
N LEU A 19 -8.43 -24.60 -4.80
CA LEU A 19 -9.10 -24.49 -6.11
C LEU A 19 -10.18 -23.42 -5.99
N PHE A 20 -9.74 -22.18 -5.78
CA PHE A 20 -10.53 -21.02 -6.19
C PHE A 20 -10.38 -20.92 -7.71
N THR A 21 -11.31 -21.49 -8.46
CA THR A 21 -11.46 -21.22 -9.89
C THR A 21 -12.26 -19.92 -10.04
N PRO A 22 -11.66 -18.81 -10.48
CA PRO A 22 -12.47 -17.72 -10.99
C PRO A 22 -12.97 -18.17 -12.37
N THR A 23 -14.20 -18.67 -12.45
CA THR A 23 -14.90 -18.68 -13.74
C THR A 23 -15.17 -17.22 -14.11
N LEU A 24 -14.27 -16.63 -14.91
CA LEU A 24 -14.53 -15.37 -15.59
C LEU A 24 -15.59 -15.61 -16.67
N ASN A 25 -16.85 -15.77 -16.25
CA ASN A 25 -17.99 -15.60 -17.14
C ASN A 25 -18.55 -14.19 -16.94
N ALA A 26 -17.88 -13.23 -17.55
CA ALA A 26 -18.41 -11.90 -17.76
C ALA A 26 -18.46 -11.64 -19.26
N SER A 27 -19.43 -12.26 -19.95
CA SER A 27 -19.99 -11.70 -21.19
C SER A 27 -20.78 -10.43 -20.82
N ALA A 28 -20.05 -9.40 -20.40
CA ALA A 28 -20.59 -8.08 -20.21
C ALA A 28 -20.36 -7.33 -21.53
N ASN A 29 -21.29 -7.49 -22.48
CA ASN A 29 -21.45 -6.51 -23.54
C ASN A 29 -22.10 -5.25 -22.93
N CYS A 30 -21.37 -4.62 -22.01
CA CYS A 30 -21.71 -3.30 -21.49
C CYS A 30 -21.21 -2.28 -22.50
N PRO A 31 -22.02 -1.28 -22.89
CA PRO A 31 -21.55 -0.20 -23.75
C PRO A 31 -20.37 0.46 -23.04
N ARG A 32 -19.16 0.26 -23.57
CA ARG A 32 -17.95 0.94 -23.09
C ARG A 32 -18.07 2.41 -23.48
N THR A 33 -18.82 3.17 -22.68
CA THR A 33 -18.77 4.62 -22.74
C THR A 33 -17.35 5.00 -22.35
N PHE A 34 -16.57 5.52 -23.30
CA PHE A 34 -15.28 6.14 -23.02
C PHE A 34 -15.53 7.35 -22.11
N LYS A 35 -15.56 7.11 -20.79
CA LYS A 35 -15.58 8.19 -19.81
C LYS A 35 -14.27 8.94 -19.98
N LYS A 36 -14.34 10.23 -20.36
CA LYS A 36 -13.16 11.10 -20.36
C LYS A 36 -12.45 10.95 -19.01
N ALA A 37 -11.18 10.58 -19.05
CA ALA A 37 -10.38 10.46 -17.83
C ALA A 37 -10.36 11.83 -17.14
N LYS A 38 -10.75 11.85 -15.86
CA LYS A 38 -10.69 13.06 -15.05
C LYS A 38 -9.25 13.26 -14.60
N ASN A 39 -8.73 14.46 -14.77
CA ASN A 39 -7.39 14.81 -14.32
C ASN A 39 -7.33 14.83 -12.79
N ILE A 40 -6.24 14.32 -12.23
CA ILE A 40 -5.98 14.35 -10.79
C ILE A 40 -5.36 15.69 -10.45
N VAL A 41 -5.99 16.43 -9.53
CA VAL A 41 -5.51 17.76 -9.10
C VAL A 41 -4.65 17.68 -7.84
N GLY A 42 -4.77 16.60 -7.06
CA GLY A 42 -4.02 16.40 -5.82
C GLY A 42 -4.26 15.03 -5.20
N VAL A 43 -3.40 14.64 -4.26
CA VAL A 43 -3.46 13.36 -3.55
C VAL A 43 -3.43 13.60 -2.04
N ILE A 44 -4.23 12.85 -1.27
CA ILE A 44 -4.24 12.90 0.20
C ILE A 44 -3.73 11.56 0.75
N GLY A 45 -2.88 11.61 1.77
CA GLY A 45 -2.19 10.45 2.34
C GLY A 45 -0.84 10.18 1.65
N PRO A 46 -0.28 8.97 1.76
CA PRO A 46 -0.68 7.86 2.63
C PRO A 46 -0.32 8.09 4.12
N ALA A 47 -0.57 7.11 4.98
CA ALA A 47 -0.22 7.20 6.40
C ALA A 47 1.28 7.09 6.66
N SER A 48 1.95 6.13 6.00
CA SER A 48 3.37 5.85 6.22
C SER A 48 4.27 6.90 5.56
N SER A 49 5.23 7.41 6.32
CA SER A 49 6.24 8.37 5.83
C SER A 49 7.06 7.80 4.65
N THR A 50 7.45 6.53 4.71
CA THR A 50 8.25 5.89 3.66
C THR A 50 7.49 5.78 2.34
N VAL A 51 6.21 5.37 2.42
CA VAL A 51 5.35 5.25 1.23
C VAL A 51 5.05 6.64 0.66
N THR A 52 4.86 7.63 1.54
CA THR A 52 4.66 9.02 1.15
C THR A 52 5.82 9.54 0.30
N ILE A 53 7.06 9.28 0.70
CA ILE A 53 8.26 9.66 -0.08
C ILE A 53 8.24 9.03 -1.47
N GLN A 54 7.95 7.73 -1.57
CA GLN A 54 7.92 7.03 -2.85
C GLN A 54 6.84 7.58 -3.79
N VAL A 55 5.65 7.86 -3.26
CA VAL A 55 4.55 8.44 -4.04
C VAL A 55 4.89 9.88 -4.47
N GLN A 56 5.45 10.68 -3.57
CA GLN A 56 5.82 12.06 -3.84
C GLN A 56 6.90 12.16 -4.93
N ASN A 57 7.85 11.22 -4.98
CA ASN A 57 8.87 11.16 -6.02
C ASN A 57 8.29 11.07 -7.44
N LEU A 58 7.13 10.43 -7.58
CA LEU A 58 6.41 10.34 -8.84
C LEU A 58 5.51 11.56 -9.05
N LEU A 59 4.69 11.92 -8.06
CA LEU A 59 3.70 13.01 -8.20
C LEU A 59 4.34 14.37 -8.50
N GLN A 60 5.54 14.61 -8.00
CA GLN A 60 6.25 15.87 -8.23
C GLN A 60 6.64 16.08 -9.71
N LEU A 61 6.82 15.01 -10.49
CA LEU A 61 7.11 15.11 -11.93
C LEU A 61 5.93 15.69 -12.71
N PHE A 62 4.72 15.48 -12.20
CA PHE A 62 3.48 15.97 -12.79
C PHE A 62 2.97 17.25 -12.11
N ASN A 63 3.77 17.84 -11.19
CA ASN A 63 3.38 18.99 -10.38
C ASN A 63 2.09 18.77 -9.58
N ILE A 64 1.81 17.53 -9.16
CA ILE A 64 0.61 17.20 -8.41
C ILE A 64 0.91 17.36 -6.91
N PRO A 65 0.20 18.26 -6.20
CA PRO A 65 0.35 18.41 -4.75
C PRO A 65 -0.13 17.17 -3.98
N GLN A 66 0.62 16.79 -2.95
CA GLN A 66 0.29 15.71 -2.04
C GLN A 66 0.17 16.24 -0.60
N VAL A 67 -0.89 15.87 0.10
CA VAL A 67 -1.16 16.27 1.49
C VAL A 67 -1.15 15.05 2.41
N GLY A 68 -0.12 14.91 3.23
CA GLY A 68 0.00 13.83 4.23
C GLY A 68 -0.73 14.15 5.53
N TYR A 69 -1.49 13.18 6.06
CA TYR A 69 -2.19 13.31 7.35
C TYR A 69 -1.48 12.64 8.53
N SER A 70 -0.55 11.71 8.29
CA SER A 70 0.17 10.98 9.35
C SER A 70 1.68 10.90 9.11
N ALA A 71 2.19 11.46 8.01
CA ALA A 71 3.61 11.37 7.67
C ALA A 71 4.42 12.45 8.42
N THR A 72 5.07 12.07 9.52
CA THR A 72 5.76 12.98 10.46
C THR A 72 7.28 13.08 10.25
N SER A 73 7.86 12.26 9.36
CA SER A 73 9.31 12.21 9.11
C SER A 73 9.90 13.60 8.81
N ARG A 74 11.13 13.83 9.30
CA ARG A 74 11.92 15.04 9.04
C ARG A 74 12.20 15.23 7.56
N ASP A 75 12.49 14.15 6.82
CA ASP A 75 12.94 14.19 5.43
C ASP A 75 11.91 14.88 4.52
N LEU A 76 10.63 14.65 4.80
CA LEU A 76 9.50 15.25 4.09
C LEU A 76 9.36 16.76 4.32
N SER A 77 10.10 17.33 5.28
CA SER A 77 10.12 18.79 5.51
C SER A 77 11.03 19.53 4.54
N ILE A 78 11.92 18.83 3.82
CA ILE A 78 12.94 19.45 3.00
C ILE A 78 12.35 19.81 1.63
N LYS A 79 11.98 21.09 1.47
CA LYS A 79 11.28 21.59 0.27
C LYS A 79 12.11 21.57 -1.02
N SER A 80 13.44 21.50 -0.92
CA SER A 80 14.32 21.34 -2.08
C SER A 80 14.15 19.96 -2.76
N TYR A 81 13.86 18.92 -1.98
CA TYR A 81 13.61 17.58 -2.50
C TYR A 81 12.12 17.30 -2.74
N TYR A 82 11.24 17.81 -1.88
CA TYR A 82 9.79 17.53 -1.93
C TYR A 82 8.95 18.80 -2.06
N LYS A 83 9.05 19.48 -3.21
CA LYS A 83 8.40 20.79 -3.45
C LYS A 83 6.87 20.73 -3.38
N TYR A 84 6.24 19.63 -3.74
CA TYR A 84 4.76 19.52 -3.81
C TYR A 84 4.14 18.80 -2.61
N PHE A 85 4.95 18.47 -1.59
CA PHE A 85 4.44 17.84 -0.37
C PHE A 85 4.02 18.88 0.67
N LEU A 86 2.88 18.62 1.31
CA LEU A 86 2.31 19.37 2.43
C LEU A 86 1.80 18.38 3.47
N ARG A 87 1.72 18.78 4.74
CA ARG A 87 1.10 17.97 5.80
C ARG A 87 0.43 18.84 6.84
N VAL A 88 -0.60 18.29 7.48
CA VAL A 88 -1.36 18.96 8.55
C VAL A 88 -0.77 18.73 9.95
N VAL A 89 0.13 17.75 10.09
CA VAL A 89 0.75 17.37 11.36
C VAL A 89 2.13 18.03 11.49
N PRO A 90 2.56 18.46 12.70
CA PRO A 90 3.91 18.93 12.95
C PRO A 90 4.97 17.86 12.61
N SER A 91 6.20 18.31 12.36
CA SER A 91 7.33 17.38 12.20
C SER A 91 7.75 16.80 13.55
N ASP A 92 8.22 15.56 13.54
CA ASP A 92 8.91 14.95 14.69
C ASP A 92 10.15 15.76 15.13
N LEU A 93 10.70 16.60 14.25
CA LEU A 93 11.75 17.57 14.61
C LEU A 93 11.39 18.46 15.78
N LEU A 94 10.12 18.86 15.85
CA LEU A 94 9.66 19.71 16.93
C LEU A 94 9.66 18.94 18.24
N GLN A 95 9.24 17.67 18.22
CA GLN A 95 9.27 16.80 19.40
C GLN A 95 10.70 16.51 19.86
N ALA A 96 11.62 16.21 18.94
CA ALA A 96 13.03 15.97 19.27
C ALA A 96 13.75 17.22 19.82
N ARG A 97 13.21 18.43 19.64
CA ARG A 97 13.78 19.67 20.18
C ARG A 97 13.37 19.92 21.64
N VAL A 98 12.22 19.42 22.06
CA VAL A 98 11.66 19.64 23.42
C VAL A 98 11.97 18.49 24.39
N MET A 99 12.63 17.43 23.92
CA MET A 99 13.20 16.35 24.75
C MET A 99 14.67 16.63 25.03
#